data_AF-A0AAP5YYM8-F1
#
_entry.id   AF-A0AAP5YYM8-F1
#
_cell.length_a   1.000
_cell.length_b   1.000
_cell.length_c   1.000
_cell.angle_alpha   90.00
_cell.angle_beta   90.00
_cell.angle_gamma   90.00
#
_symmetry.space_group_name_H-M   'P 1'
#
loop_
_entity.id
_entity.type
_entity.pdbx_description
1 polymer ?
#
loop_
_entity_poly.entity_id
_entity_poly.type
_entity_poly.pdbx_seq_one_letter_code
_entity_poly.pdbx_strand_id
1 'polypeptide(L)'
;MNAILEQLGKASPLGSLLMKMKGQLDSKADANRIYKDLYPVLEDLLSRGYGFDTPEVQGVISVLRELPAWGAKRANFEKRYLQDESTLRKLPRDPSYFNGQGCWH
;
A
#
# COMPACT_ATOMS: atom_id res chain seq x y z
N MET A 1 -4.43 -13.77 1.27
CA MET A 1 -3.96 -12.43 0.86
C MET A 1 -3.23 -12.40 -0.50
N ASN A 2 -2.79 -13.53 -1.08
CA ASN A 2 -2.25 -13.57 -2.45
C ASN A 2 -3.34 -13.55 -3.55
N ALA A 3 -4.58 -13.93 -3.20
CA ALA A 3 -5.70 -14.02 -4.14
C ALA A 3 -6.02 -12.72 -4.90
N ILE A 4 -5.85 -11.53 -4.28
CA ILE A 4 -6.14 -10.24 -4.95
C ILE A 4 -5.06 -9.90 -5.98
N LEU A 5 -3.78 -10.09 -5.63
CA LEU A 5 -2.67 -9.91 -6.57
C LEU A 5 -2.68 -10.96 -7.69
N GLU A 6 -3.20 -12.16 -7.40
CA GLU A 6 -3.43 -13.22 -8.39
C GLU A 6 -4.64 -12.90 -9.30
N GLN A 7 -5.70 -12.26 -8.77
CA GLN A 7 -6.87 -11.80 -9.53
C GLN A 7 -6.55 -10.65 -10.50
N LEU A 8 -5.64 -9.75 -10.11
CA LEU A 8 -5.03 -8.77 -11.03
C LEU A 8 -4.27 -9.44 -12.19
N GLY A 9 -4.03 -10.75 -12.09
CA GLY A 9 -3.36 -11.57 -13.09
C GLY A 9 -1.84 -11.37 -13.06
N LYS A 10 -1.08 -12.47 -13.06
CA LYS A 10 0.39 -12.44 -13.22
C LYS A 10 0.85 -11.74 -14.51
N ALA A 11 -0.06 -11.53 -15.47
CA ALA A 11 0.18 -10.90 -16.76
C ALA A 11 -0.13 -9.38 -16.80
N SER A 12 -0.75 -8.81 -15.76
CA SER A 12 -0.92 -7.35 -15.68
C SER A 12 0.39 -6.69 -15.25
N PRO A 13 0.91 -5.68 -15.97
CA PRO A 13 2.12 -4.95 -15.57
C PRO A 13 2.07 -4.41 -14.13
N LEU A 14 0.88 -3.96 -13.70
CA LEU A 14 0.67 -3.49 -12.33
C LEU A 14 0.74 -4.65 -11.32
N GLY A 15 0.09 -5.78 -11.60
CA GLY A 15 0.12 -6.97 -10.75
C GLY A 15 1.54 -7.50 -10.54
N SER A 16 2.33 -7.59 -11.61
CA SER A 16 3.75 -8.02 -11.53
C SER A 16 4.60 -7.06 -10.71
N LEU A 17 4.40 -5.74 -10.88
CA LEU A 17 5.10 -4.71 -10.10
C LEU A 17 4.80 -4.83 -8.60
N LEU A 18 3.51 -4.90 -8.23
CA LEU A 18 3.08 -5.00 -6.84
C LEU A 18 3.61 -6.28 -6.16
N MET A 19 3.62 -7.41 -6.87
CA MET A 19 4.21 -8.66 -6.37
C MET A 19 5.72 -8.53 -6.11
N LYS A 20 6.45 -7.87 -7.01
CA LYS A 20 7.88 -7.60 -6.83
C LYS A 20 8.13 -6.71 -5.62
N MET A 21 7.37 -5.63 -5.45
CA MET A 21 7.51 -4.73 -4.29
C MET A 21 7.24 -5.45 -2.97
N LYS A 22 6.20 -6.29 -2.93
CA LYS A 22 5.89 -7.10 -1.75
C LYS A 22 7.04 -8.03 -1.36
N GLY A 23 7.74 -8.61 -2.33
CA GLY A 23 8.91 -9.47 -2.10
C GLY A 23 10.18 -8.73 -1.66
N GLN A 24 10.17 -7.40 -1.59
CA GLN A 24 11.31 -6.56 -1.17
C GLN A 24 11.14 -5.97 0.25
N LEU A 25 10.08 -6.34 0.97
CA LEU A 25 9.76 -5.81 2.29
C LEU A 25 10.58 -6.49 3.40
N ASP A 26 11.90 -6.27 3.42
CA ASP A 26 12.79 -6.84 4.43
C ASP A 26 13.31 -5.81 5.46
N SER A 27 13.11 -4.50 5.23
CA SER A 27 13.63 -3.45 6.13
C SER A 27 12.81 -2.14 6.16
N LYS A 28 13.10 -1.28 7.15
CA LYS A 28 12.58 0.11 7.23
C LYS A 28 12.82 0.93 5.99
N ALA A 29 14.03 0.81 5.44
CA ALA A 29 14.46 1.58 4.27
C ALA A 29 13.64 1.16 3.05
N ASP A 30 13.32 -0.13 2.96
CA ASP A 30 12.46 -0.67 1.92
C ASP A 30 11.03 -0.19 2.07
N ALA A 31 10.48 -0.14 3.28
CA ALA A 31 9.12 0.36 3.52
C ALA A 31 8.94 1.82 3.06
N ASN A 32 9.89 2.71 3.39
CA ASN A 32 9.84 4.11 2.94
C ASN A 32 9.95 4.23 1.41
N ARG A 33 10.86 3.47 0.78
CA ARG A 33 11.02 3.48 -0.68
C ARG A 33 9.77 2.97 -1.37
N ILE A 34 9.26 1.81 -0.94
CA ILE A 34 8.07 1.18 -1.49
C ILE A 34 6.86 2.11 -1.33
N TYR A 35 6.72 2.82 -0.21
CA TYR A 35 5.67 3.83 -0.05
C TYR A 35 5.80 4.97 -1.06
N LYS A 36 7.00 5.52 -1.27
CA LYS A 36 7.23 6.61 -2.25
C LYS A 36 6.86 6.19 -3.67
N ASP A 37 7.08 4.92 -3.99
CA ASP A 37 6.78 4.36 -5.30
C ASP A 37 5.27 4.03 -5.44
N LEU A 38 4.62 3.54 -4.36
CA LEU A 38 3.19 3.18 -4.36
C LEU A 38 2.25 4.37 -4.32
N TYR A 39 2.60 5.43 -3.58
CA TYR A 39 1.69 6.56 -3.35
C TYR A 39 1.26 7.24 -4.66
N PRO A 40 2.16 7.56 -5.62
CA PRO A 40 1.77 8.11 -6.92
C PRO A 40 0.88 7.16 -7.74
N VAL A 41 1.10 5.84 -7.62
CA VAL A 41 0.26 4.83 -8.31
C VAL A 41 -1.16 4.83 -7.74
N LEU A 42 -1.29 4.92 -6.41
CA LEU A 42 -2.59 5.06 -5.76
C LEU A 42 -3.27 6.37 -6.18
N GLU A 43 -2.56 7.49 -6.18
CA GLU A 43 -3.11 8.78 -6.64
C GLU A 43 -3.59 8.72 -8.10
N ASP A 44 -2.81 8.12 -9.01
CA ASP A 44 -3.21 7.95 -10.40
C ASP A 44 -4.50 7.13 -10.53
N LEU A 45 -4.58 5.98 -9.86
CA LEU A 45 -5.77 5.13 -9.88
C LEU A 45 -7.01 5.87 -9.37
N LEU A 46 -6.90 6.55 -8.22
CA LEU A 46 -8.00 7.33 -7.67
C LEU A 46 -8.39 8.49 -8.60
N SER A 47 -7.42 9.17 -9.22
CA SER A 47 -7.67 10.27 -10.17
C SER A 47 -8.40 9.82 -11.44
N ARG A 48 -8.17 8.57 -11.85
CA ARG A 48 -8.83 7.91 -12.99
C ARG A 48 -10.21 7.35 -12.64
N GLY A 49 -10.66 7.50 -11.41
CA GLY A 49 -11.98 7.09 -10.94
C GLY A 49 -12.07 5.63 -10.47
N TYR A 50 -10.94 4.95 -10.24
CA TYR A 50 -10.97 3.63 -9.63
C TYR A 50 -11.39 3.75 -8.15
N GLY A 51 -12.41 2.99 -7.77
CA GLY A 51 -12.95 2.99 -6.42
C GLY A 51 -12.16 2.12 -5.44
N PHE A 52 -12.43 2.27 -4.14
CA PHE A 52 -11.76 1.52 -3.07
C PHE A 52 -11.78 0.00 -3.30
N ASP A 53 -12.90 -0.56 -3.72
CA ASP A 53 -13.09 -2.00 -3.89
C ASP A 53 -12.58 -2.57 -5.21
N THR A 54 -12.01 -1.74 -6.11
CA THR A 54 -11.51 -2.28 -7.39
C THR A 54 -10.26 -3.13 -7.16
N PRO A 55 -10.03 -4.16 -8.01
CA PRO A 55 -8.86 -5.02 -7.87
C PRO A 55 -7.53 -4.27 -7.85
N GLU A 56 -7.40 -3.20 -8.65
CA GLU A 56 -6.20 -2.35 -8.73
C GLU A 56 -5.92 -1.64 -7.40
N VAL A 57 -6.94 -0.97 -6.83
CA VAL A 57 -6.80 -0.25 -5.57
C VAL A 57 -6.59 -1.23 -4.42
N GLN A 58 -7.31 -2.35 -4.40
CA GLN A 58 -7.10 -3.42 -3.42
C GLN A 58 -5.71 -4.06 -3.54
N GLY A 59 -5.16 -4.15 -4.75
CA GLY A 59 -3.78 -4.57 -4.99
C GLY A 59 -2.78 -3.64 -4.31
N VAL A 60 -2.92 -2.32 -4.50
CA VAL A 60 -2.06 -1.31 -3.84
C VAL A 60 -2.24 -1.37 -2.31
N ILE A 61 -3.47 -1.42 -1.81
CA ILE A 61 -3.79 -1.56 -0.38
C ILE A 61 -3.09 -2.79 0.22
N SER A 62 -3.07 -3.90 -0.51
CA SER A 62 -2.44 -5.14 -0.03
C SER A 62 -0.94 -4.99 0.22
N VAL A 63 -0.24 -4.17 -0.56
CA VAL A 63 1.18 -3.86 -0.33
C VAL A 63 1.34 -2.81 0.77
N LEU A 64 0.51 -1.76 0.76
CA LEU A 64 0.52 -0.72 1.81
C LEU A 64 0.28 -1.30 3.21
N ARG A 65 -0.60 -2.30 3.34
CA ARG A 65 -0.90 -2.99 4.61
C ARG A 65 0.32 -3.71 5.18
N GLU A 66 1.27 -4.13 4.35
CA GLU A 66 2.46 -4.87 4.80
C GLU A 66 3.61 -3.97 5.25
N LEU A 67 3.59 -2.66 4.91
CA LEU A 67 4.67 -1.72 5.26
C LEU A 67 4.87 -1.51 6.77
N PRO A 68 3.82 -1.36 7.60
CA PRO A 68 3.99 -1.19 9.03
C PRO A 68 4.45 -2.47 9.71
N ALA A 69 5.22 -2.29 10.77
CA ALA A 69 5.62 -3.37 11.66
C ALA A 69 4.41 -4.16 12.16
N TRP A 70 4.58 -5.47 12.27
CA TRP A 70 3.51 -6.39 12.63
C TRP A 70 2.88 -6.08 14.00
N GLY A 71 1.64 -6.54 14.21
CA GLY A 71 0.89 -6.32 15.44
C GLY A 71 0.15 -4.97 15.47
N ALA A 72 0.20 -4.28 16.61
CA ALA A 72 -0.60 -3.08 16.87
C ALA A 72 -0.33 -1.93 15.88
N LYS A 73 0.92 -1.79 15.40
CA LYS A 73 1.29 -0.75 14.43
C LYS A 73 0.56 -0.95 13.10
N ARG A 74 0.60 -2.17 12.55
CA ARG A 74 -0.16 -2.56 11.35
C ARG A 74 -1.66 -2.40 11.53
N ALA A 75 -2.22 -2.89 12.63
CA ALA A 75 -3.65 -2.76 12.90
C ALA A 75 -4.11 -1.29 12.98
N ASN A 76 -3.32 -0.43 13.63
CA ASN A 76 -3.61 1.00 13.72
C ASN A 76 -3.47 1.71 12.37
N PHE A 77 -2.46 1.35 11.57
CA PHE A 77 -2.28 1.90 10.22
C PHE A 77 -3.47 1.56 9.33
N GLU A 78 -3.87 0.29 9.30
CA GLU A 78 -5.02 -0.17 8.52
C GLU A 78 -6.32 0.50 8.95
N LYS A 79 -6.58 0.60 10.26
CA LYS A 79 -7.76 1.28 10.80
C LYS A 79 -7.80 2.76 10.43
N ARG A 80 -6.63 3.42 10.34
CA ARG A 80 -6.55 4.86 10.10
C ARG A 80 -6.60 5.24 8.63
N TYR A 81 -6.07 4.40 7.75
CA TYR A 81 -5.81 4.76 6.36
C TYR A 81 -6.38 3.81 5.31
N LEU A 82 -6.69 2.55 5.65
CA LEU A 82 -7.00 1.50 4.67
C LEU A 82 -8.41 0.91 4.85
N GLN A 83 -9.38 1.69 5.37
CA GLN A 83 -10.74 1.21 5.62
C GLN A 83 -11.69 1.47 4.45
N ASP A 84 -11.56 2.64 3.84
CA ASP A 84 -12.41 3.14 2.77
C ASP A 84 -11.68 4.27 2.01
N GLU A 85 -12.32 4.77 0.94
CA GLU A 85 -11.78 5.86 0.12
C GLU A 85 -11.50 7.15 0.93
N SER A 86 -12.34 7.46 1.92
CA SER A 86 -12.14 8.65 2.77
C SER A 86 -10.87 8.52 3.61
N THR A 87 -10.57 7.32 4.11
CA THR A 87 -9.38 7.04 4.91
C THR A 87 -8.13 6.93 4.04
N LEU A 88 -8.24 6.40 2.81
CA LEU A 88 -7.13 6.39 1.85
C LEU A 88 -6.64 7.79 1.54
N ARG A 89 -7.57 8.74 1.35
CA ARG A 89 -7.25 10.16 1.11
C ARG A 89 -6.54 10.84 2.27
N LYS A 90 -6.51 10.23 3.46
CA LYS A 90 -5.75 10.73 4.63
C LYS A 90 -4.31 10.26 4.64
N LEU A 91 -3.90 9.40 3.69
CA LEU A 91 -2.50 8.96 3.58
C LEU A 91 -1.58 10.18 3.38
N PRO A 92 -0.57 10.37 4.23
CA PRO A 92 0.43 11.41 4.07
C PRO A 92 1.20 11.22 2.76
N ARG A 93 1.41 12.29 2.00
CA ARG A 93 2.19 12.23 0.76
C ARG A 93 3.66 11.90 1.00
N ASP A 94 4.25 12.42 2.07
CA ASP A 94 5.64 12.14 2.44
C ASP A 94 5.69 11.02 3.49
N PRO A 95 6.33 9.86 3.21
CA PRO A 95 6.43 8.78 4.18
C PRO A 95 7.32 9.10 5.38
N SER A 96 8.09 10.19 5.35
CA SER A 96 8.84 10.67 6.53
C SER A 96 7.93 10.94 7.73
N TYR A 97 6.65 11.26 7.48
CA TYR A 97 5.62 11.38 8.52
C TYR A 97 5.53 10.15 9.44
N PHE A 98 5.78 8.96 8.89
CA PHE A 98 5.71 7.70 9.63
C PHE A 98 7.01 7.36 10.36
N ASN A 99 8.13 7.97 9.99
CA ASN A 99 9.43 7.72 10.62
C ASN A 99 9.44 8.16 12.09
N GLY A 100 8.85 9.32 12.40
CA GLY A 100 8.73 9.84 13.76
C GLY A 100 7.76 9.05 14.65
N GLN A 101 6.88 8.25 14.05
CA GLN A 101 5.91 7.40 14.76
C GLN A 101 6.42 5.97 14.97
N GLY A 102 7.59 5.64 14.41
CA GLY A 102 8.11 4.27 14.38
C GLY A 102 7.14 3.30 13.72
N CYS A 103 6.33 3.75 12.75
CA CYS A 103 5.28 2.94 12.16
C CYS A 103 5.84 1.78 11.31
N TRP A 104 6.92 2.06 10.57
CA TRP A 104 7.65 1.08 9.76
C TRP A 104 8.45 0.08 10.60
N HIS A 105 8.74 -1.07 9.97
CA HIS A 105 9.72 -2.06 10.44
C HIS A 105 11.09 -1.43 10.73
#